data_AF-A0A7C5UQQ3-F1
#
_entry.id   AF-A0A7C5UQQ3-F1
#
_cell.length_a   1.000
_cell.length_b   1.000
_cell.length_c   1.000
_cell.angle_alpha   90.00
_cell.angle_beta   90.00
_cell.angle_gamma   90.00
#
_symmetry.space_group_name_H-M   'P 1'
#
loop_
_entity.id
_entity.type
_entity.pdbx_description
1 polymer ?
#
loop_
_entity_poly.entity_id
_entity_poly.type
_entity_poly.pdbx_seq_one_letter_code
_entity_poly.pdbx_strand_id
1 'polypeptide(L)'
;MPETGLFGGPRARALAGLAPHLPEPLLREALDAAGKIQDEDDRAHALAGLVPRLAELGHPQEALDAARKIEREFARSHALAGLAPRLAEWAGKEPAAARQAWQETLHLLARRTRPDLLSDLRALSPLLAALGGAEAVAATFRAIQSVGRWWP
;
A
#
# COMPACT_ATOMS: atom_id res chain seq x y z
N MET A 1 -7.70 29.04 19.48
CA MET A 1 -8.49 28.32 18.46
C MET A 1 -7.51 27.61 17.54
N PRO A 2 -7.44 26.27 17.47
CA PRO A 2 -6.64 25.62 16.45
C PRO A 2 -7.54 25.25 15.27
N GLU A 3 -7.24 25.81 14.10
CA GLU A 3 -7.72 25.31 12.82
C GLU A 3 -6.85 24.12 12.42
N THR A 4 -7.31 22.89 12.68
CA THR A 4 -6.65 21.67 12.21
C THR A 4 -7.69 20.77 11.58
N GLY A 5 -7.94 20.99 10.29
CA GLY A 5 -8.77 20.13 9.47
C GLY A 5 -8.38 20.29 8.00
N LEU A 6 -7.92 19.20 7.38
CA LEU A 6 -7.92 18.96 5.93
C LEU A 6 -6.87 19.64 5.03
N PHE A 7 -5.75 20.13 5.56
CA PHE A 7 -4.60 20.50 4.72
C PHE A 7 -3.38 19.66 5.04
N GLY A 8 -3.25 18.53 4.32
CA GLY A 8 -1.94 17.91 4.18
C GLY A 8 -0.95 18.99 3.74
N GLY A 9 0.14 19.16 4.47
CA GLY A 9 1.09 20.24 4.34
C GLY A 9 1.49 20.45 2.87
N PRO A 10 1.69 21.71 2.41
CA PRO A 10 1.98 22.03 1.01
C PRO A 10 3.08 21.15 0.40
N ARG A 11 4.08 20.78 1.22
CA ARG A 11 5.17 19.88 0.85
C ARG A 11 4.71 18.47 0.51
N ALA A 12 3.83 17.86 1.31
CA ALA A 12 3.34 16.51 1.08
C ALA A 12 2.53 16.42 -0.22
N ARG A 13 1.66 17.41 -0.45
CA ARG A 13 0.87 17.51 -1.68
C ARG A 13 1.74 17.72 -2.91
N ALA A 14 2.77 18.56 -2.81
CA ALA A 14 3.71 18.79 -3.91
C ALA A 14 4.45 17.49 -4.27
N LEU A 15 4.96 16.75 -3.27
CA LEU A 15 5.64 15.48 -3.49
C LEU A 15 4.72 14.44 -4.15
N ALA A 16 3.49 14.27 -3.65
CA ALA A 16 2.52 13.36 -4.25
C ALA A 16 2.14 13.77 -5.69
N GLY A 17 1.95 15.07 -5.95
CA GLY A 17 1.61 15.58 -7.28
C GLY A 17 2.76 15.45 -8.29
N LEU A 18 4.01 15.49 -7.85
CA LEU A 18 5.17 15.31 -8.72
C LEU A 18 5.40 13.86 -9.11
N ALA A 19 4.93 12.89 -8.31
CA ALA A 19 5.24 11.47 -8.45
C ALA A 19 5.18 10.92 -9.88
N PRO A 20 4.13 11.19 -10.70
CA PRO A 20 4.04 10.66 -12.07
C PRO A 20 5.15 11.14 -13.01
N HIS A 21 5.79 12.26 -12.67
CA HIS A 21 6.80 12.94 -13.49
C HIS A 21 8.23 12.72 -13.00
N LEU A 22 8.42 12.03 -11.88
CA LEU A 22 9.74 11.81 -11.33
C LEU A 22 10.45 10.64 -12.06
N PRO A 23 11.67 10.86 -12.59
CA PRO A 23 12.57 9.78 -12.93
C PRO A 23 13.11 9.12 -11.66
N GLU A 24 13.67 7.92 -11.78
CA GLU A 24 14.09 7.11 -10.63
C GLU A 24 14.97 7.86 -9.62
N PRO A 25 16.05 8.58 -10.01
CA PRO A 25 16.91 9.25 -9.03
C PRO A 25 16.16 10.29 -8.20
N LEU A 26 15.32 11.10 -8.84
CA LEU A 26 14.53 12.13 -8.16
C LEU A 26 13.39 11.53 -7.33
N LEU A 27 12.87 10.36 -7.72
CA LEU A 27 11.90 9.64 -6.89
C LEU A 27 12.53 9.18 -5.57
N ARG A 28 13.79 8.70 -5.60
CA ARG A 28 14.53 8.34 -4.37
C ARG A 28 14.68 9.54 -3.44
N GLU A 29 15.07 10.69 -3.99
CA GLU A 29 15.17 11.94 -3.23
C GLU A 29 13.82 12.38 -2.67
N ALA A 30 12.74 12.26 -3.45
CA ALA A 30 11.39 12.59 -3.01
C ALA A 30 10.90 11.67 -1.88
N LEU A 31 11.20 10.38 -1.93
CA LEU A 31 10.87 9.41 -0.87
C LEU A 31 11.64 9.70 0.43
N ASP A 32 12.93 10.03 0.34
CA ASP A 32 13.72 10.45 1.50
C ASP A 32 13.20 11.76 2.09
N ALA A 33 12.87 12.73 1.24
CA ALA A 33 12.26 13.99 1.66
C ALA A 33 10.89 13.78 2.32
N ALA A 34 10.06 12.87 1.78
CA ALA A 34 8.78 12.49 2.37
C ALA A 34 8.97 11.84 3.74
N GLY A 35 9.93 10.92 3.88
CA GLY A 35 10.25 10.25 5.14
C GLY A 35 10.69 11.20 6.26
N LYS A 36 11.29 12.35 5.92
CA LYS A 36 11.74 13.40 6.86
C LYS A 36 10.62 14.35 7.29
N ILE A 37 9.42 14.24 6.75
CA ILE A 37 8.27 15.04 7.18
C ILE A 37 7.93 14.65 8.64
N GLN A 38 7.82 15.69 9.48
CA GLN A 38 7.58 15.55 10.92
C GLN A 38 6.14 15.14 11.21
N ASP A 39 5.19 15.81 10.56
CA ASP A 39 3.78 15.47 10.66
C ASP A 39 3.52 14.09 10.04
N GLU A 40 2.88 13.21 10.80
CA GLU A 40 2.70 11.82 10.42
C GLU A 40 1.67 11.66 9.28
N ASP A 41 0.62 12.49 9.27
CA ASP A 41 -0.41 12.46 8.23
C ASP A 41 0.17 12.96 6.91
N ASP A 42 0.96 14.04 6.95
CA ASP A 42 1.67 14.58 5.80
C ASP A 42 2.71 13.59 5.26
N ARG A 43 3.49 12.97 6.14
CA ARG A 43 4.47 11.94 5.77
C ARG A 43 3.77 10.77 5.09
N ALA A 44 2.69 10.27 5.68
CA ALA A 44 1.93 9.16 5.13
C ALA A 44 1.30 9.50 3.77
N HIS A 45 0.74 10.71 3.63
CA HIS A 45 0.16 11.18 2.38
C HIS A 45 1.19 11.30 1.26
N ALA A 46 2.36 11.90 1.56
CA ALA A 46 3.45 12.04 0.60
C ALA A 46 3.97 10.66 0.12
N LEU A 47 4.22 9.74 1.06
CA LEU A 47 4.66 8.39 0.75
C LEU A 47 3.61 7.64 -0.08
N ALA A 48 2.32 7.76 0.26
CA ALA A 48 1.24 7.10 -0.47
C ALA A 48 1.13 7.55 -1.93
N GLY A 49 1.49 8.80 -2.24
CA GLY A 49 1.54 9.30 -3.61
C GLY A 49 2.80 8.88 -4.38
N LEU A 50 3.95 8.79 -3.72
CA LEU A 50 5.24 8.47 -4.35
C LEU A 50 5.43 6.96 -4.59
N VAL A 51 4.96 6.12 -3.67
CA VAL A 51 5.21 4.67 -3.70
C VAL A 51 4.73 3.97 -4.97
N PRO A 52 3.55 4.25 -5.55
CA PRO A 52 3.12 3.65 -6.82
C PRO A 52 4.12 3.83 -7.95
N ARG A 53 4.83 4.97 -7.98
CA ARG A 53 5.84 5.26 -9.01
C ARG A 53 7.03 4.30 -8.96
N LEU A 54 7.40 3.80 -7.78
CA LEU A 54 8.47 2.78 -7.66
C LEU A 54 8.09 1.49 -8.40
N ALA A 55 6.83 1.05 -8.29
CA ALA A 55 6.37 -0.14 -8.99
C ALA A 55 6.30 0.07 -10.50
N GLU A 56 5.89 1.25 -10.96
CA GLU A 56 5.91 1.62 -12.38
C GLU A 56 7.31 1.61 -13.00
N LEU A 57 8.32 1.98 -12.21
CA LEU A 57 9.73 1.98 -12.62
C LEU A 57 10.40 0.61 -12.52
N GLY A 58 9.66 -0.45 -12.14
CA GLY A 58 10.17 -1.82 -12.11
C GLY A 58 10.66 -2.28 -10.73
N HIS A 59 10.30 -1.59 -9.65
CA HIS A 59 10.61 -1.99 -8.28
C HIS A 59 9.36 -2.38 -7.46
N PRO A 60 8.55 -3.37 -7.91
CA PRO A 60 7.29 -3.72 -7.26
C PRO A 60 7.44 -4.22 -5.83
N GLN A 61 8.48 -5.02 -5.55
CA GLN A 61 8.75 -5.52 -4.20
C GLN A 61 9.11 -4.38 -3.25
N GLU A 62 9.96 -3.45 -3.68
CA GLU A 62 10.35 -2.30 -2.87
C GLU A 62 9.17 -1.37 -2.61
N ALA A 63 8.33 -1.17 -3.62
CA ALA A 63 7.12 -0.37 -3.49
C ALA A 63 6.14 -0.97 -2.47
N LEU A 64 5.92 -2.28 -2.51
CA LEU A 64 5.12 -2.98 -1.50
C LEU A 64 5.72 -2.84 -0.10
N ASP A 65 7.05 -2.94 0.01
CA ASP A 65 7.79 -2.77 1.25
C ASP A 65 7.71 -1.35 1.84
N ALA A 66 7.62 -0.34 0.99
CA ALA A 66 7.39 1.03 1.40
C ALA A 66 5.93 1.24 1.82
N ALA A 67 4.96 0.73 1.05
CA ALA A 67 3.54 0.84 1.37
C ALA A 67 3.20 0.23 2.74
N ARG A 68 3.71 -0.97 3.07
CA ARG A 68 3.45 -1.65 4.35
C ARG A 68 3.93 -0.87 5.59
N LYS A 69 4.93 0.00 5.42
CA LYS A 69 5.51 0.86 6.48
C LYS A 69 4.71 2.15 6.70
N ILE A 70 3.71 2.44 5.87
CA ILE A 70 2.84 3.61 6.06
C ILE A 70 1.94 3.36 7.27
N GLU A 71 2.05 4.20 8.29
CA GLU A 71 1.32 4.01 9.55
C GLU A 71 -0.15 4.37 9.46
N ARG A 72 -0.50 5.44 8.74
CA ARG A 72 -1.89 5.83 8.52
C ARG A 72 -2.60 4.85 7.59
N GLU A 73 -3.63 4.20 8.12
CA GLU A 73 -4.44 3.19 7.43
C GLU A 73 -4.97 3.67 6.09
N PHE A 74 -5.64 4.83 6.07
CA PHE A 74 -6.17 5.40 4.83
C PHE A 74 -5.07 5.61 3.77
N ALA A 75 -3.92 6.17 4.15
CA ALA A 75 -2.81 6.40 3.25
C ALA A 75 -2.16 5.09 2.77
N ARG A 76 -2.02 4.11 3.66
CA ARG A 76 -1.50 2.77 3.34
C ARG A 76 -2.41 2.04 2.36
N SER A 77 -3.70 1.96 2.65
CA SER A 77 -4.70 1.32 1.80
C SER A 77 -4.76 1.98 0.42
N HIS A 78 -4.68 3.32 0.36
CA HIS A 78 -4.57 4.06 -0.89
C HIS A 78 -3.30 3.72 -1.68
N ALA A 79 -2.13 3.66 -1.02
CA ALA A 79 -0.89 3.27 -1.66
C ALA A 79 -0.96 1.84 -2.21
N LEU A 80 -1.46 0.89 -1.41
CA LEU A 80 -1.63 -0.51 -1.80
C LEU A 80 -2.60 -0.65 -2.99
N ALA A 81 -3.68 0.13 -3.03
CA ALA A 81 -4.61 0.15 -4.14
C ALA A 81 -3.94 0.64 -5.44
N GLY A 82 -3.10 1.69 -5.35
CA GLY A 82 -2.31 2.18 -6.47
C GLY A 82 -1.27 1.17 -6.97
N LEU A 83 -0.71 0.36 -6.08
CA LEU A 83 0.25 -0.69 -6.43
C LEU A 83 -0.39 -1.93 -7.05
N ALA A 84 -1.65 -2.22 -6.71
CA ALA A 84 -2.27 -3.51 -6.98
C ALA A 84 -2.20 -3.98 -8.45
N PRO A 85 -2.40 -3.14 -9.48
CA PRO A 85 -2.23 -3.56 -10.86
C PRO A 85 -0.80 -4.00 -11.19
N ARG A 86 0.20 -3.26 -10.72
CA ARG A 86 1.63 -3.57 -10.97
C ARG A 86 2.10 -4.79 -10.19
N LEU A 87 1.58 -4.99 -8.96
CA LEU A 87 1.83 -6.19 -8.19
C LEU A 87 1.20 -7.43 -8.86
N ALA A 88 0.02 -7.30 -9.46
CA ALA A 88 -0.60 -8.38 -10.23
C ALA A 88 0.22 -8.74 -11.48
N GLU A 89 0.70 -7.74 -12.23
CA GLU A 89 1.61 -7.95 -13.37
C GLU A 89 2.92 -8.63 -12.92
N TRP A 90 3.51 -8.18 -11.82
CA TRP A 90 4.71 -8.80 -11.24
C TRP A 90 4.46 -10.24 -10.80
N ALA A 91 3.32 -10.53 -10.18
CA ALA A 91 2.95 -11.90 -9.78
C ALA A 91 2.84 -12.86 -10.98
N GLY A 92 2.42 -12.37 -12.15
CA GLY A 92 2.42 -13.16 -13.38
C GLY A 92 3.83 -13.47 -13.91
N LYS A 93 4.79 -12.57 -13.70
CA LYS A 93 6.19 -12.74 -14.13
C LYS A 93 7.01 -13.57 -13.13
N GLU A 94 6.82 -13.32 -11.85
CA GLU A 94 7.59 -13.89 -10.74
C GLU A 94 6.69 -14.43 -9.62
N PRO A 95 5.92 -15.51 -9.88
CA PRO A 95 4.91 -16.00 -8.95
C PRO A 95 5.49 -16.54 -7.64
N ALA A 96 6.75 -16.97 -7.61
CA ALA A 96 7.39 -17.41 -6.36
C ALA A 96 7.70 -16.23 -5.43
N ALA A 97 8.33 -15.18 -5.97
CA ALA A 97 8.67 -13.97 -5.23
C ALA A 97 7.41 -13.23 -4.75
N ALA A 98 6.40 -13.11 -5.63
CA ALA A 98 5.14 -12.49 -5.28
C ALA A 98 4.36 -13.28 -4.21
N ARG A 99 4.41 -14.62 -4.22
CA ARG A 99 3.82 -15.44 -3.15
C ARG A 99 4.52 -15.23 -1.82
N GLN A 100 5.84 -15.16 -1.80
CA GLN A 100 6.60 -14.91 -0.57
C GLN A 100 6.27 -13.51 -0.02
N ALA A 101 6.34 -12.48 -0.85
CA ALA A 101 6.01 -11.11 -0.45
C ALA A 101 4.56 -10.99 0.05
N TRP A 102 3.63 -11.72 -0.57
CA TRP A 102 2.24 -11.80 -0.10
C TRP A 102 2.12 -12.46 1.28
N GLN A 103 2.82 -13.57 1.53
CA GLN A 103 2.84 -14.23 2.84
C GLN A 103 3.37 -13.30 3.93
N GLU A 104 4.47 -12.60 3.68
CA GLU A 104 5.03 -11.61 4.60
C GLU A 104 4.05 -10.45 4.84
N THR A 105 3.41 -9.95 3.78
CA THR A 105 2.41 -8.88 3.85
C THR A 105 1.23 -9.30 4.73
N LEU A 106 0.69 -10.51 4.52
CA LEU A 106 -0.39 -11.05 5.35
C LEU A 106 -0.01 -11.10 6.84
N HIS A 107 1.19 -11.61 7.15
CA HIS A 107 1.64 -11.70 8.54
C HIS A 107 1.77 -10.32 9.20
N LEU A 108 2.26 -9.32 8.45
CA LEU A 108 2.40 -7.96 8.95
C LEU A 108 1.05 -7.27 9.14
N LEU A 109 0.17 -7.36 8.15
CA LEU A 109 -1.15 -6.74 8.21
C LEU A 109 -2.05 -7.40 9.27
N ALA A 110 -1.91 -8.71 9.49
CA ALA A 110 -2.69 -9.44 10.50
C ALA A 110 -2.38 -8.99 11.94
N ARG A 111 -1.25 -8.30 12.16
CA ARG A 111 -0.89 -7.72 13.47
C ARG A 111 -1.53 -6.35 13.71
N ARG A 112 -2.14 -5.74 12.68
CA ARG A 112 -2.88 -4.48 12.79
C ARG A 112 -4.31 -4.74 13.25
N THR A 113 -5.10 -3.67 13.40
CA THR A 113 -6.51 -3.81 13.76
C THR A 113 -7.27 -4.59 12.68
N ARG A 114 -8.38 -5.23 13.08
CA ARG A 114 -9.22 -5.95 12.12
C ARG A 114 -9.76 -5.03 11.01
N PRO A 115 -10.29 -3.82 11.29
CA PRO A 115 -10.67 -2.88 10.23
C PRO A 115 -9.54 -2.54 9.26
N ASP A 116 -8.33 -2.25 9.77
CA ASP A 116 -7.15 -1.94 8.95
C ASP A 116 -6.82 -3.10 8.00
N LEU A 117 -6.74 -4.32 8.53
CA LEU A 117 -6.46 -5.51 7.76
C LEU A 117 -7.47 -5.68 6.62
N LEU A 118 -8.76 -5.49 6.90
CA LEU A 118 -9.81 -5.63 5.88
C LEU A 118 -9.69 -4.61 4.76
N SER A 119 -9.35 -3.36 5.12
CA SER A 119 -9.12 -2.27 4.17
C SER A 119 -7.95 -2.59 3.24
N ASP A 120 -6.82 -3.00 3.82
CA ASP A 120 -5.60 -3.34 3.09
C ASP A 120 -5.79 -4.58 2.19
N LEU A 121 -6.49 -5.61 2.68
CA LEU A 121 -6.81 -6.81 1.91
C LEU A 121 -7.73 -6.52 0.72
N ARG A 122 -8.69 -5.61 0.89
CA ARG A 122 -9.55 -5.16 -0.21
C ARG A 122 -8.74 -4.45 -1.28
N ALA A 123 -7.81 -3.57 -0.88
CA ALA A 123 -6.92 -2.86 -1.79
C ALA A 123 -6.03 -3.83 -2.60
N LEU A 124 -5.59 -4.94 -2.00
CA LEU A 124 -4.76 -5.96 -2.64
C LEU A 124 -5.55 -7.05 -3.40
N SER A 125 -6.85 -6.88 -3.61
CA SER A 125 -7.67 -7.86 -4.35
C SER A 125 -7.16 -8.23 -5.75
N PRO A 126 -6.57 -7.32 -6.57
CA PRO A 126 -5.97 -7.70 -7.85
C PRO A 126 -4.76 -8.63 -7.72
N LEU A 127 -3.91 -8.40 -6.72
CA LEU A 127 -2.75 -9.27 -6.44
C LEU A 127 -3.21 -10.66 -6.00
N LEU A 128 -4.22 -10.73 -5.13
CA LEU A 128 -4.83 -11.99 -4.71
C LEU A 128 -5.37 -12.80 -5.89
N ALA A 129 -6.05 -12.12 -6.83
CA ALA A 129 -6.56 -12.75 -8.03
C ALA A 129 -5.43 -13.28 -8.92
N ALA A 130 -4.33 -12.54 -9.05
CA ALA A 130 -3.16 -12.97 -9.82
C ALA A 130 -2.43 -14.17 -9.19
N LEU A 131 -2.38 -14.26 -7.86
CA LEU A 131 -1.64 -15.31 -7.15
C LEU A 131 -2.41 -16.64 -7.01
N GLY A 132 -3.74 -16.61 -6.93
CA GLY A 132 -4.54 -17.80 -6.65
C GLY A 132 -5.87 -17.90 -7.41
N GLY A 133 -6.11 -17.02 -8.38
CA GLY A 133 -7.36 -16.96 -9.14
C GLY A 133 -8.55 -16.42 -8.31
N ALA A 134 -9.72 -16.36 -8.94
CA ALA A 134 -10.94 -15.86 -8.33
C ALA A 134 -11.38 -16.67 -7.09
N GLU A 135 -11.06 -17.97 -7.05
CA GLU A 135 -11.35 -18.81 -5.88
C GLU A 135 -10.52 -18.45 -4.65
N ALA A 136 -9.24 -18.10 -4.80
CA ALA A 136 -8.42 -17.69 -3.66
C ALA A 136 -8.91 -16.37 -3.04
N VAL A 137 -9.37 -15.43 -3.89
CA VAL A 137 -10.01 -14.18 -3.44
C VAL A 137 -11.29 -14.50 -2.66
N ALA A 138 -12.16 -15.35 -3.22
CA ALA A 138 -13.42 -15.74 -2.61
C ALA A 138 -13.24 -16.56 -1.32
N ALA A 139 -12.22 -17.42 -1.24
CA ALA A 139 -11.87 -18.19 -0.06
C ALA A 139 -11.33 -17.27 1.06
N THR A 140 -10.49 -16.30 0.71
CA THR A 140 -9.97 -15.30 1.65
C THR A 140 -11.10 -14.46 2.24
N PHE A 141 -12.01 -13.93 1.40
CA PHE A 141 -13.18 -13.19 1.88
C PHE A 141 -14.13 -14.07 2.71
N ARG A 142 -14.33 -15.35 2.35
CA ARG A 142 -15.15 -16.28 3.13
C ARG A 142 -14.53 -16.61 4.49
N ALA A 143 -13.21 -16.81 4.55
CA ALA A 143 -12.47 -17.05 5.80
C ALA A 143 -12.50 -15.82 6.72
N ILE A 144 -12.42 -14.63 6.14
CA ILE A 144 -12.55 -13.37 6.87
C ILE A 144 -13.97 -13.19 7.44
N GLN A 145 -14.99 -13.47 6.64
CA GLN A 145 -16.38 -13.39 7.09
C GLN A 145 -16.73 -14.49 8.09
N SER A 146 -16.13 -15.68 8.00
CA SER A 146 -16.35 -16.75 9.00
C SER A 146 -15.77 -16.36 10.34
N VAL A 147 -14.52 -15.87 10.42
CA VAL A 147 -13.96 -15.36 11.68
C VAL A 147 -14.78 -14.20 12.24
N GLY A 148 -15.32 -13.35 11.36
CA GLY A 148 -16.21 -12.25 11.75
C GLY A 148 -17.57 -12.64 12.29
N ARG A 149 -18.05 -13.85 11.99
CA ARG A 149 -19.32 -14.41 12.48
C ARG A 149 -19.17 -15.13 13.82
N TRP A 150 -17.94 -15.34 14.29
CA TRP A 150 -17.64 -16.15 15.49
C TRP A 150 -17.43 -15.32 16.76
N TRP A 151 -17.62 -14.00 16.71
CA TRP A 151 -17.65 -13.16 17.92
C TRP A 151 -18.83 -12.18 17.86
N PRO A 152 -19.75 -12.18 18.85
CA PRO A 152 -20.82 -11.20 18.98
C PRO A 152 -20.31 -9.82 19.41
#